data_AF-A0A6V7WZ92-F1
#
_entry.id   AF-A0A6V7WZ92-F1
#
_cell.length_a   1.000
_cell.length_b   1.000
_cell.length_c   1.000
_cell.angle_alpha   90.00
_cell.angle_beta   90.00
_cell.angle_gamma   90.00
#
_symmetry.space_group_name_H-M   'P 1'
#
loop_
_entity.id
_entity.type
_entity.pdbx_description
1 polymer ?
#
loop_
_entity_poly.entity_id
_entity_poly.type
_entity_poly.pdbx_seq_one_letter_code
_entity_poly.pdbx_strand_id
1 'polypeptide(L)'
;MVKNTDDEEQIFEDHTVGAMGILSTLETILGLLEDHPEIISKVEPVVRNCILTIFDCYSENFFEEALSLIHTLIAVRISPEMWQIYDLVFKTFNEEGATFFADCMPVLHAFLTVGSEVFLSSQEKIQMLLSMCEKTICDNDSDELGKAHAAKMLEVLFYKVKVIQILVCHIFFVWY
;
A
#
# COMPACT_ATOMS: atom_id res chain seq x y z
N MET A 1 37.11 5.40 -26.79
CA MET A 1 36.50 4.50 -25.79
C MET A 1 35.26 5.17 -25.24
N VAL A 2 34.19 5.28 -26.05
CA VAL A 2 32.90 5.89 -25.68
C VAL A 2 31.80 5.01 -26.29
N LYS A 3 31.80 3.72 -25.93
CA LYS A 3 30.87 2.74 -26.52
C LYS A 3 30.52 1.59 -25.58
N ASN A 4 30.77 1.74 -24.29
CA ASN A 4 30.45 0.71 -23.29
C ASN A 4 29.37 1.19 -22.31
N THR A 5 29.34 2.47 -21.97
CA THR A 5 28.38 3.02 -21.01
C THR A 5 26.95 3.04 -21.55
N ASP A 6 26.76 3.49 -22.79
CA ASP A 6 25.43 3.56 -23.43
C ASP A 6 24.82 2.17 -23.65
N ASP A 7 25.65 1.17 -23.96
CA ASP A 7 25.20 -0.22 -24.15
C ASP A 7 24.86 -0.88 -22.79
N GLU A 8 25.57 -0.54 -21.70
CA GLU A 8 25.29 -1.03 -20.34
C GLU A 8 24.01 -0.41 -19.75
N GLU A 9 23.78 0.89 -19.94
CA GLU A 9 22.55 1.58 -19.55
C GLU A 9 21.33 1.00 -20.29
N GLN A 10 21.45 0.78 -21.59
CA GLN A 10 20.38 0.17 -22.39
C GLN A 10 20.05 -1.26 -21.94
N ILE A 11 21.05 -2.08 -21.62
CA ILE A 11 20.84 -3.44 -21.09
C ILE A 11 20.14 -3.40 -19.72
N PHE A 12 20.49 -2.44 -18.87
CA PHE A 12 19.85 -2.26 -17.57
C PHE A 12 18.37 -1.83 -17.71
N GLU A 13 18.07 -0.93 -18.63
CA GLU A 13 16.68 -0.55 -18.97
C GLU A 13 15.88 -1.74 -19.49
N ASP A 14 16.42 -2.52 -20.43
CA ASP A 14 15.77 -3.71 -20.98
C ASP A 14 15.48 -4.76 -19.89
N HIS A 15 16.41 -4.96 -18.94
CA HIS A 15 16.19 -5.85 -17.79
C HIS A 15 15.13 -5.32 -16.83
N THR A 16 15.07 -4.00 -16.61
CA THR A 16 14.06 -3.36 -15.76
C THR A 16 12.67 -3.55 -16.37
N VAL A 17 12.50 -3.26 -17.66
CA VAL A 17 11.23 -3.47 -18.39
C VAL A 17 10.82 -4.94 -18.35
N GLY A 18 11.77 -5.86 -18.54
CA GLY A 18 11.52 -7.29 -18.42
C GLY A 18 11.01 -7.70 -17.02
N ALA A 19 11.61 -7.16 -15.96
CA ALA A 19 11.21 -7.44 -14.59
C ALA A 19 9.83 -6.84 -14.25
N MET A 20 9.52 -5.62 -14.68
CA MET A 20 8.18 -5.01 -14.52
C MET A 20 7.10 -5.90 -15.19
N GLY A 21 7.39 -6.43 -16.39
CA GLY A 21 6.49 -7.36 -17.07
C GLY A 21 6.23 -8.65 -16.30
N ILE A 22 7.24 -9.17 -15.59
CA ILE A 22 7.09 -10.35 -14.71
C ILE A 22 6.18 -10.01 -13.51
N LEU A 23 6.39 -8.86 -12.87
CA LEU A 23 5.56 -8.41 -11.74
C LEU A 23 4.10 -8.18 -12.16
N SER A 24 3.86 -7.56 -13.32
CA SER A 24 2.50 -7.38 -13.87
C SER A 24 1.82 -8.72 -14.20
N THR A 25 2.58 -9.71 -14.68
CA THR A 25 2.05 -11.06 -14.91
C THR A 25 1.68 -11.73 -13.58
N LEU A 26 2.48 -11.54 -12.53
CA LEU A 26 2.20 -12.04 -11.19
C LEU A 26 0.93 -11.41 -10.62
N GLU A 27 0.74 -10.10 -10.80
CA GLU A 27 -0.47 -9.37 -10.42
C GLU A 27 -1.71 -9.95 -11.13
N THR A 28 -1.62 -10.18 -12.44
CA THR A 28 -2.70 -10.80 -13.22
C THR A 28 -3.06 -12.19 -12.69
N ILE A 29 -2.05 -13.01 -12.35
CA ILE A 29 -2.28 -14.34 -11.76
C ILE A 29 -2.98 -14.21 -10.40
N LEU A 30 -2.58 -13.27 -9.55
CA LEU A 30 -3.24 -13.04 -8.27
C LEU A 30 -4.69 -12.62 -8.44
N GLY A 31 -4.98 -11.72 -9.39
CA GLY A 31 -6.35 -11.31 -9.72
C GLY A 31 -7.21 -12.49 -10.20
N LEU A 32 -6.66 -13.39 -11.03
CA LEU A 32 -7.37 -14.61 -11.45
C LEU A 32 -7.64 -15.60 -10.31
N LEU A 33 -6.91 -15.49 -9.20
CA LEU A 33 -6.99 -16.38 -8.05
C LEU A 33 -7.78 -15.77 -6.88
N GLU A 34 -8.39 -14.60 -7.05
CA GLU A 34 -9.09 -13.87 -5.98
C GLU A 34 -10.19 -14.71 -5.29
N ASP A 35 -10.89 -15.56 -6.07
CA ASP A 35 -11.94 -16.46 -5.59
C ASP A 35 -11.42 -17.78 -4.98
N HIS A 36 -10.10 -17.95 -4.91
CA HIS A 36 -9.44 -19.18 -4.45
C HIS A 36 -8.52 -18.91 -3.25
N PRO A 37 -9.08 -18.64 -2.05
CA PRO A 37 -8.31 -18.21 -0.87
C PRO A 37 -7.28 -19.24 -0.40
N GLU A 38 -7.53 -20.54 -0.62
CA GLU A 38 -6.56 -21.60 -0.29
C GLU A 38 -5.29 -21.50 -1.13
N ILE A 39 -5.40 -21.11 -2.40
CA ILE A 39 -4.26 -20.94 -3.31
C ILE A 39 -3.55 -19.63 -2.98
N ILE A 40 -4.29 -18.54 -2.81
CA ILE A 40 -3.73 -17.24 -2.39
C ILE A 40 -2.89 -17.40 -1.12
N SER A 41 -3.35 -18.15 -0.12
CA SER A 41 -2.60 -18.38 1.12
C SER A 41 -1.22 -19.03 0.92
N LYS A 42 -1.05 -19.80 -0.16
CA LYS A 42 0.24 -20.45 -0.51
C LYS A 42 1.13 -19.56 -1.39
N VAL A 43 0.51 -18.69 -2.18
CA VAL A 43 1.20 -17.77 -3.10
C VAL A 43 1.64 -16.50 -2.37
N GLU A 44 0.84 -16.00 -1.44
CA GLU A 44 1.09 -14.77 -0.68
C GLU A 44 2.51 -14.72 -0.07
N PRO A 45 3.05 -15.76 0.59
CA PRO A 45 4.41 -15.69 1.13
C PRO A 45 5.49 -15.48 0.08
N VAL A 46 5.30 -16.02 -1.13
CA VAL A 46 6.24 -15.86 -2.24
C VAL A 46 6.21 -14.42 -2.74
N VAL A 47 5.02 -13.90 -3.03
CA VAL A 47 4.82 -12.52 -3.52
C VAL A 47 5.27 -11.51 -2.47
N ARG A 48 4.94 -11.74 -1.20
CA ARG A 48 5.37 -10.91 -0.08
C ARG A 48 6.89 -10.84 0.01
N ASN A 49 7.61 -11.95 -0.16
CA ASN A 49 9.08 -11.93 -0.16
C ASN A 49 9.64 -11.14 -1.35
N CYS A 50 9.00 -11.20 -2.53
CA CYS A 50 9.37 -10.35 -3.66
C CYS A 50 9.19 -8.86 -3.32
N ILE A 51 8.05 -8.49 -2.75
CA ILE A 51 7.77 -7.12 -2.28
C ILE A 51 8.83 -6.67 -1.27
N LEU A 52 9.09 -7.47 -0.24
CA LEU A 52 10.11 -7.16 0.78
C LEU A 52 11.49 -6.92 0.14
N THR A 53 11.88 -7.76 -0.83
CA THR A 53 13.16 -7.61 -1.53
C THR A 53 13.24 -6.29 -2.31
N ILE A 54 12.16 -5.89 -2.97
CA ILE A 54 12.12 -4.61 -3.74
C ILE A 54 12.37 -3.42 -2.81
N PHE A 55 11.67 -3.39 -1.67
CA PHE A 55 11.83 -2.31 -0.68
C PHE A 55 13.18 -2.38 0.05
N ASP A 56 13.69 -3.57 0.39
CA ASP A 56 15.00 -3.75 1.04
C ASP A 56 16.16 -3.36 0.13
N CYS A 57 16.06 -3.65 -1.17
CA CYS A 57 17.03 -3.23 -2.18
C CYS A 57 16.85 -1.77 -2.63
N TYR A 58 15.84 -1.07 -2.11
CA TYR A 58 15.49 0.31 -2.48
C TYR A 58 15.42 0.52 -3.99
N SER A 59 14.77 -0.41 -4.69
CA SER A 59 14.67 -0.36 -6.15
C SER A 59 13.44 0.44 -6.57
N GLU A 60 13.56 1.78 -6.54
CA GLU A 60 12.49 2.76 -6.79
C GLU A 60 11.70 2.47 -8.09
N ASN A 61 12.39 2.02 -9.14
CA ASN A 61 11.81 1.66 -10.44
C ASN A 61 10.72 0.57 -10.37
N PHE A 62 10.58 -0.15 -9.25
CA PHE A 62 9.59 -1.20 -9.06
C PHE A 62 8.59 -0.91 -7.93
N PHE A 63 8.62 0.28 -7.33
CA PHE A 63 7.74 0.61 -6.20
C PHE A 63 6.27 0.62 -6.62
N GLU A 64 5.94 1.13 -7.81
CA GLU A 64 4.57 1.13 -8.32
C GLU A 64 4.03 -0.30 -8.49
N GLU A 65 4.80 -1.19 -9.12
CA GLU A 65 4.44 -2.61 -9.26
C GLU A 65 4.34 -3.31 -7.91
N ALA A 66 5.24 -3.02 -6.98
CA ALA A 66 5.19 -3.58 -5.63
C ALA A 66 3.91 -3.15 -4.91
N LEU A 67 3.54 -1.87 -4.99
CA LEU A 67 2.30 -1.34 -4.42
C LEU A 67 1.05 -1.97 -5.08
N SER A 68 1.07 -2.18 -6.40
CA SER A 68 -0.01 -2.84 -7.12
C SER A 68 -0.20 -4.31 -6.67
N LEU A 69 0.91 -5.04 -6.49
CA LEU A 69 0.89 -6.40 -5.94
C LEU A 69 0.36 -6.42 -4.50
N ILE A 70 0.78 -5.46 -3.66
CA ILE A 70 0.26 -5.33 -2.29
C ILE A 70 -1.25 -5.12 -2.33
N HIS A 71 -1.72 -4.15 -3.12
CA HIS A 71 -3.15 -3.83 -3.26
C HIS A 71 -3.95 -5.08 -3.64
N THR A 72 -3.48 -5.84 -4.62
CA THR A 72 -4.14 -7.08 -5.08
C THR A 72 -4.21 -8.14 -3.98
N LEU A 73 -3.13 -8.33 -3.20
CA LEU A 73 -3.12 -9.30 -2.10
C LEU A 73 -4.08 -8.94 -0.97
N ILE A 74 -4.25 -7.65 -0.67
CA ILE A 74 -5.06 -7.18 0.46
C ILE A 74 -6.50 -6.84 0.10
N ALA A 75 -6.87 -6.89 -1.18
CA ALA A 75 -8.16 -6.42 -1.69
C ALA A 75 -9.38 -7.10 -1.05
N VAL A 76 -9.25 -8.39 -0.70
CA VAL A 76 -10.36 -9.19 -0.13
C VAL A 76 -10.18 -9.43 1.37
N ARG A 77 -8.96 -9.75 1.81
CA ARG A 77 -8.63 -10.06 3.20
C ARG A 77 -7.18 -9.71 3.49
N ILE A 78 -6.91 -9.16 4.67
CA ILE A 78 -5.56 -8.86 5.12
C ILE A 78 -5.09 -9.96 6.08
N SER A 79 -4.00 -10.65 5.73
CA SER A 79 -3.34 -11.59 6.64
C SER A 79 -2.58 -10.85 7.76
N PRO A 80 -2.35 -11.47 8.93
CA PRO A 80 -1.51 -10.90 9.98
C PRO A 80 -0.15 -10.43 9.50
N GLU A 81 0.46 -11.17 8.56
CA GLU A 81 1.78 -10.90 8.01
C GLU A 81 1.78 -9.67 7.09
N MET A 82 0.70 -9.42 6.35
CA MET A 82 0.58 -8.23 5.48
C MET A 82 0.53 -6.92 6.27
N TRP A 83 0.23 -6.94 7.57
CA TRP A 83 0.35 -5.75 8.41
C TRP A 83 1.79 -5.29 8.64
N GLN A 84 2.77 -6.19 8.48
CA GLN A 84 4.20 -5.80 8.48
C GLN A 84 4.54 -5.02 7.21
N ILE A 85 3.88 -5.33 6.09
CA ILE A 85 4.02 -4.57 4.84
C ILE A 85 3.43 -3.17 4.99
N TYR A 86 2.35 -3.00 5.75
CA TYR A 86 1.85 -1.65 6.08
C TYR A 86 2.91 -0.80 6.81
N ASP A 87 3.65 -1.40 7.76
CA ASP A 87 4.73 -0.70 8.46
C ASP A 87 5.88 -0.32 7.52
N LEU A 88 6.18 -1.21 6.57
CA LEU A 88 7.17 -0.96 5.53
C LEU A 88 6.76 0.18 4.61
N VAL A 89 5.52 0.20 4.11
CA VAL A 89 4.99 1.27 3.26
C VAL A 89 5.05 2.61 4.00
N PHE A 90 4.69 2.65 5.28
CA PHE A 90 4.84 3.86 6.09
C PHE A 90 6.29 4.30 6.23
N LYS A 91 7.22 3.36 6.47
CA LYS A 91 8.65 3.66 6.57
C LYS A 91 9.16 4.26 5.25
N THR A 92 8.88 3.60 4.12
CA THR A 92 9.31 4.07 2.79
C THR A 92 8.70 5.42 2.46
N PHE A 93 7.42 5.67 2.79
CA PHE A 93 6.83 7.00 2.63
C PHE A 93 7.57 8.09 3.41
N ASN A 94 8.07 7.80 4.61
CA ASN A 94 8.84 8.78 5.37
C ASN A 94 10.22 9.08 4.75
N GLU A 95 10.73 8.19 3.92
CA GLU A 95 12.01 8.34 3.21
C GLU A 95 11.80 9.05 1.84
N GLU A 96 10.80 8.63 1.07
CA GLU A 96 10.45 9.17 -0.25
C GLU A 96 9.74 10.54 -0.21
N GLY A 97 8.95 10.80 0.83
CA GLY A 97 8.22 12.05 0.99
C GLY A 97 6.84 12.08 0.33
N ALA A 98 6.29 13.29 0.21
CA ALA A 98 4.87 13.48 -0.11
C ALA A 98 4.45 13.07 -1.53
N THR A 99 5.38 13.08 -2.49
CA THR A 99 5.09 12.69 -3.89
C THR A 99 4.73 11.21 -4.00
N PHE A 100 5.29 10.35 -3.15
CA PHE A 100 4.98 8.91 -3.07
C PHE A 100 3.59 8.62 -2.49
N PHE A 101 2.94 9.60 -1.86
CA PHE A 101 1.60 9.41 -1.29
C PHE A 101 0.57 9.01 -2.35
N ALA A 102 0.67 9.60 -3.54
CA ALA A 102 -0.28 9.36 -4.62
C ALA A 102 -0.30 7.88 -5.03
N ASP A 103 0.88 7.26 -5.14
CA ASP A 103 1.05 5.85 -5.49
C ASP A 103 0.61 4.94 -4.34
N CYS A 104 0.85 5.36 -3.10
CA CYS A 104 0.43 4.62 -1.91
C CYS A 104 -1.09 4.63 -1.66
N MET A 105 -1.80 5.66 -2.16
CA MET A 105 -3.20 5.92 -1.83
C MET A 105 -4.13 4.69 -2.01
N PRO A 106 -4.07 3.93 -3.13
CA PRO A 106 -4.91 2.74 -3.31
C PRO A 106 -4.65 1.67 -2.24
N VAL A 107 -3.37 1.42 -1.93
CA VAL A 107 -2.93 0.44 -0.93
C VAL A 107 -3.39 0.85 0.46
N LEU A 108 -3.14 2.11 0.84
CA LEU A 108 -3.54 2.64 2.14
C LEU A 108 -5.07 2.59 2.30
N HIS A 109 -5.82 2.90 1.24
CA HIS A 109 -7.27 2.85 1.25
C HIS A 109 -7.78 1.40 1.42
N ALA A 110 -7.18 0.44 0.74
CA ALA A 110 -7.50 -0.98 0.91
C ALA A 110 -7.23 -1.46 2.35
N PHE A 111 -6.08 -1.11 2.93
CA PHE A 111 -5.78 -1.42 4.34
C PHE A 111 -6.84 -0.85 5.30
N LEU A 112 -7.23 0.41 5.10
CA LEU A 112 -8.24 1.07 5.93
C LEU A 112 -9.64 0.45 5.77
N THR A 113 -10.03 0.10 4.55
CA THR A 113 -11.39 -0.35 4.25
C THR A 113 -11.61 -1.82 4.57
N VAL A 114 -10.63 -2.69 4.26
CA VAL A 114 -10.69 -4.13 4.54
C VAL A 114 -10.28 -4.41 5.99
N GLY A 115 -9.30 -3.68 6.52
CA GLY A 115 -8.71 -3.88 7.84
C GLY A 115 -9.31 -3.01 8.96
N SER A 116 -10.51 -2.48 8.78
CA SER A 116 -11.11 -1.51 9.71
C SER A 116 -11.09 -1.97 11.18
N GLU A 117 -11.31 -3.25 11.45
CA GLU A 117 -11.29 -3.81 12.82
C GLU A 117 -9.92 -3.66 13.51
N VAL A 118 -8.83 -3.87 12.76
CA VAL A 118 -7.46 -3.75 13.27
C VAL A 118 -7.11 -2.29 13.50
N PHE A 119 -7.50 -1.39 12.59
CA PHE A 119 -7.33 0.05 12.80
C PHE A 119 -8.02 0.54 14.07
N LEU A 120 -9.26 0.09 14.33
CA LEU A 120 -9.96 0.45 15.57
C LEU A 120 -9.30 -0.09 16.83
N SER A 121 -8.66 -1.25 16.72
CA SER A 121 -7.99 -1.90 17.84
C SER A 121 -6.56 -1.38 18.06
N SER A 122 -5.97 -0.74 17.04
CA SER A 122 -4.59 -0.23 17.07
C SER A 122 -4.53 1.27 16.77
N GLN A 123 -4.43 2.05 17.84
CA GLN A 123 -4.21 3.50 17.76
C GLN A 123 -2.94 3.85 16.99
N GLU A 124 -1.91 3.02 17.06
CA GLU A 124 -0.63 3.21 16.36
C GLU A 124 -0.83 3.25 14.84
N LYS A 125 -1.56 2.29 14.27
CA LYS A 125 -1.81 2.21 12.81
C LYS A 125 -2.60 3.43 12.33
N ILE A 126 -3.57 3.90 13.13
CA ILE A 126 -4.31 5.15 12.86
C ILE A 126 -3.36 6.35 12.86
N GLN A 127 -2.48 6.46 13.87
CA GLN A 127 -1.54 7.57 13.98
C GLN A 127 -0.55 7.61 12.80
N MET A 128 -0.08 6.45 12.34
CA MET A 128 0.77 6.34 11.15
C MET A 128 0.05 6.89 9.93
N LEU A 129 -1.21 6.49 9.70
CA LEU A 129 -1.99 6.97 8.55
C LEU A 129 -2.25 8.48 8.62
N LEU A 130 -2.64 8.97 9.81
CA LEU A 130 -2.83 10.40 10.05
C LEU A 130 -1.56 11.19 9.77
N SER A 131 -0.40 10.69 10.23
CA SER A 131 0.88 11.35 10.01
C SER A 131 1.25 11.42 8.53
N MET A 132 1.00 10.37 7.74
CA MET A 132 1.23 10.41 6.29
C MET A 132 0.35 11.46 5.60
N CYS A 133 -0.93 11.51 5.96
CA CYS A 133 -1.87 12.49 5.42
C CYS A 133 -1.49 13.92 5.82
N GLU A 134 -1.15 14.14 7.09
CA GLU A 134 -0.72 15.45 7.61
C GLU A 134 0.54 15.94 6.90
N LYS A 135 1.55 15.08 6.77
CA LYS A 135 2.78 15.41 6.03
C LYS A 135 2.46 15.82 4.60
N THR A 136 1.67 15.02 3.87
CA THR A 136 1.31 15.31 2.48
C THR A 136 0.54 16.64 2.34
N ILE A 137 -0.38 16.95 3.26
CA ILE A 137 -1.16 18.19 3.23
C ILE A 137 -0.28 19.42 3.53
N CYS A 138 0.61 19.30 4.50
CA CYS A 138 1.46 20.39 4.97
C CYS A 138 2.72 20.59 4.12
N ASP A 139 3.07 19.62 3.26
CA ASP A 139 4.21 19.71 2.37
C ASP A 139 3.96 20.75 1.27
N ASN A 140 4.93 21.65 1.07
CA ASN A 140 4.85 22.66 0.00
C ASN A 140 5.16 22.06 -1.37
N ASP A 141 5.92 20.95 -1.41
CA ASP A 141 6.34 20.28 -2.63
C ASP A 141 5.29 19.26 -3.11
N SER A 142 4.30 18.92 -2.26
CA SER A 142 3.14 18.14 -2.68
C SER A 142 2.24 18.96 -3.62
N ASP A 143 1.88 18.34 -4.73
CA ASP A 143 0.91 18.89 -5.67
C ASP A 143 -0.51 18.97 -5.08
N GLU A 144 -1.39 19.74 -5.72
CA GLU A 144 -2.78 19.90 -5.27
C GLU A 144 -3.55 18.58 -5.26
N LEU A 145 -3.21 17.67 -6.18
CA LEU A 145 -3.84 16.36 -6.28
C LEU A 145 -3.47 15.46 -5.09
N GLY A 146 -2.19 15.39 -4.72
CA GLY A 146 -1.71 14.67 -3.53
C GLY A 146 -2.37 15.19 -2.24
N LYS A 147 -2.48 16.52 -2.10
CA LYS A 147 -3.20 17.14 -0.97
C LYS A 147 -4.68 16.77 -0.95
N ALA A 148 -5.34 16.75 -2.11
CA ALA A 148 -6.73 16.33 -2.22
C ALA A 148 -6.91 14.84 -1.88
N HIS A 149 -6.01 13.97 -2.32
CA HIS A 149 -6.00 12.54 -1.97
C HIS A 149 -5.83 12.33 -0.47
N ALA A 150 -4.88 13.03 0.17
CA ALA A 150 -4.67 12.97 1.60
C ALA A 150 -5.90 13.46 2.39
N ALA A 151 -6.50 14.56 1.98
CA ALA A 151 -7.74 15.06 2.58
C ALA A 151 -8.90 14.05 2.43
N LYS A 152 -9.02 13.41 1.26
CA LYS A 152 -10.03 12.37 1.04
C LYS A 152 -9.78 11.14 1.91
N MET A 153 -8.52 10.75 2.09
CA MET A 153 -8.14 9.65 2.96
C MET A 153 -8.53 9.93 4.43
N LEU A 154 -8.28 11.14 4.92
CA LEU A 154 -8.72 11.56 6.25
C LEU A 154 -10.24 11.47 6.40
N GLU A 155 -11.00 11.91 5.39
CA GLU A 155 -12.47 11.81 5.41
C GLU A 155 -12.92 10.34 5.57
N VAL A 156 -12.33 9.41 4.80
CA VAL A 156 -12.66 7.99 4.89
C VAL A 156 -12.30 7.43 6.27
N LEU A 157 -11.14 7.79 6.81
CA LEU A 157 -10.72 7.38 8.15
C LEU A 157 -11.71 7.86 9.22
N PHE A 158 -12.07 9.15 9.21
CA PHE A 158 -13.05 9.71 10.15
C PHE A 158 -14.42 9.05 10.01
N TYR A 159 -14.85 8.76 8.79
CA TYR A 159 -16.11 8.07 8.54
C TYR A 159 -16.10 6.66 9.17
N LYS A 160 -15.04 5.87 8.94
CA LYS A 160 -14.92 4.51 9.49
C LYS A 160 -14.89 4.52 11.02
N VAL A 161 -14.16 5.46 11.64
CA VAL A 161 -14.12 5.60 13.11
C VAL A 161 -15.48 6.03 13.67
N LYS A 162 -16.15 7.02 13.07
CA LYS A 162 -17.46 7.52 13.55
C LYS A 162 -18.59 6.50 13.39
N VAL A 163 -18.69 5.84 12.24
CA VAL A 163 -19.73 4.85 11.96
C VAL A 163 -19.70 3.74 13.01
N ILE A 164 -18.50 3.33 13.43
CA ILE A 164 -18.35 2.26 14.40
C ILE A 164 -18.65 2.75 15.82
N GLN A 165 -18.26 3.98 16.18
CA GLN A 165 -18.66 4.56 17.47
C GLN A 165 -20.19 4.75 17.60
N ILE A 166 -20.88 5.07 16.51
CA ILE A 166 -22.36 5.15 16.48
C ILE A 166 -22.98 3.74 16.60
N LEU A 167 -22.43 2.72 15.94
CA LEU A 167 -22.90 1.33 16.07
C LEU A 167 -22.70 0.78 17.48
N VAL A 168 -21.57 1.06 18.14
CA VAL A 168 -21.33 0.68 19.54
C VAL A 168 -22.33 1.39 20.45
N CYS A 169 -22.55 2.70 20.29
CA CYS A 169 -23.56 3.43 21.07
C CYS A 169 -24.97 2.86 20.88
N HIS A 170 -25.36 2.50 19.66
CA HIS A 170 -26.70 1.97 19.37
C HIS A 170 -26.90 0.55 19.91
N ILE A 171 -25.87 -0.29 19.95
CA ILE A 171 -25.92 -1.61 20.59
C ILE A 171 -25.98 -1.47 22.11
N PHE A 172 -25.22 -0.54 22.71
CA PHE A 172 -25.28 -0.28 24.14
C PHE A 172 -26.60 0.36 24.61
N PHE A 173 -27.28 1.13 23.76
CA PHE A 173 -28.58 1.74 24.10
C PHE A 173 -29.79 0.82 23.87
N VAL A 174 -29.63 -0.30 23.15
CA VAL A 174 -30.70 -1.29 22.92
C VAL A 174 -30.66 -2.44 23.95
N TRP A 175 -29.56 -2.56 24.70
CA TRP A 175 -29.38 -3.55 25.78
C TRP A 175 -29.39 -2.93 27.20
N TYR A 176 -29.98 -1.75 27.36
CA TYR A 176 -30.27 -1.12 28.65
C TYR A 176 -31.62 -0.39 28.59
#